data_AF-A0A182K1N8-F1
#
_entry.id   AF-A0A182K1N8-F1
#
_cell.length_a   1.000
_cell.length_b   1.000
_cell.length_c   1.000
_cell.angle_alpha   90.00
_cell.angle_beta   90.00
_cell.angle_gamma   90.00
#
_symmetry.space_group_name_H-M   'P 1'
#
loop_
_entity.id
_entity.type
_entity.pdbx_description
1 polymer ?
#
loop_
_entity_poly.entity_id
_entity_poly.type
_entity_poly.pdbx_seq_one_letter_code
_entity_poly.pdbx_strand_id
1 'polypeptide(L)'
;NNGAQQLASEATVYIQLEDVNDEIPLFTEREQETVLEGEPIGTKVTQVNAIDKDGTFPNNQVYYYIVDSPRNEGKDFFEINLQSGEIFTKVVFDREKQGAYALEVEARDGAPSARPNSNQQPNSGNGTSTFLAFP
;
A
#
# COMPACT_ATOMS: atom_id res chain seq x y z
N ASN A 1 -9.38 -69.92 -25.98
CA ASN A 1 -8.67 -68.63 -25.84
C ASN A 1 -9.70 -67.54 -25.60
N ASN A 2 -9.99 -67.21 -24.34
CA ASN A 2 -10.94 -66.16 -23.97
C ASN A 2 -10.15 -64.92 -23.55
N GLY A 3 -9.84 -64.04 -24.49
CA GLY A 3 -9.24 -62.74 -24.21
C GLY A 3 -10.31 -61.82 -23.63
N ALA A 4 -10.31 -61.64 -22.30
CA ALA A 4 -11.18 -60.67 -21.66
C ALA A 4 -10.85 -59.26 -22.17
N GLN A 5 -11.82 -58.57 -22.73
CA GLN A 5 -11.67 -57.20 -23.21
C GLN A 5 -11.58 -56.26 -22.01
N GLN A 6 -10.48 -55.52 -21.90
CA GLN A 6 -10.27 -54.56 -20.82
C GLN A 6 -11.08 -53.28 -21.13
N LEU A 7 -11.98 -52.90 -20.23
CA LEU A 7 -12.75 -51.66 -20.33
C LEU A 7 -12.02 -50.56 -19.56
N ALA A 8 -11.78 -49.43 -20.23
CA ALA A 8 -11.23 -48.23 -19.62
C ALA A 8 -12.23 -47.07 -19.78
N SER A 9 -12.25 -46.18 -18.80
CA SER A 9 -13.03 -44.94 -18.82
C SER A 9 -12.15 -43.83 -18.28
N GLU A 10 -12.16 -42.70 -18.97
CA GLU A 10 -11.48 -41.48 -18.56
C GLU A 10 -12.52 -40.40 -18.24
N ALA A 11 -12.18 -39.54 -17.29
CA ALA A 11 -12.97 -38.37 -16.94
C ALA A 11 -12.06 -37.15 -16.86
N THR A 12 -12.48 -36.04 -17.44
CA THR A 12 -11.78 -34.75 -17.33
C THR A 12 -12.23 -34.02 -16.08
N VAL A 13 -11.27 -33.66 -15.22
CA VAL A 13 -11.52 -32.82 -14.05
C VAL A 13 -11.01 -31.42 -14.34
N TYR A 14 -11.87 -30.42 -14.16
CA TYR A 14 -11.48 -29.02 -14.21
C TYR A 14 -11.19 -28.54 -12.78
N ILE A 15 -9.96 -28.08 -12.55
CA ILE A 15 -9.56 -27.47 -11.28
C ILE A 15 -9.42 -25.96 -11.53
N GLN A 16 -10.19 -25.18 -10.78
CA GLN A 16 -10.06 -23.72 -10.75
C GLN A 16 -9.42 -23.32 -9.43
N LEU A 17 -8.39 -22.48 -9.50
CA LEU A 17 -7.78 -21.88 -8.32
C LEU A 17 -8.44 -20.52 -8.10
N GLU A 18 -8.96 -20.30 -6.90
CA GLU A 18 -9.49 -19.01 -6.47
C GLU A 18 -8.38 -18.23 -5.74
N ASP A 19 -8.31 -16.94 -6.04
CA ASP A 19 -7.41 -16.00 -5.38
C ASP A 19 -7.90 -15.71 -3.95
N VAL A 20 -6.97 -15.64 -3.01
CA VAL A 20 -7.24 -15.29 -1.62
C VAL A 20 -6.32 -14.14 -1.22
N ASN A 21 -6.76 -13.28 -0.30
CA ASN A 21 -6.00 -12.11 0.10
C ASN A 21 -4.86 -12.48 1.07
N ASP A 22 -3.74 -13.03 0.57
CA ASP A 22 -2.64 -13.52 1.39
C ASP A 22 -1.30 -12.82 1.14
N GLU A 23 -1.23 -11.88 0.20
CA GLU A 23 -0.08 -10.99 0.01
C GLU A 23 -0.21 -9.70 0.84
N ILE A 24 0.83 -8.86 0.88
CA ILE A 24 0.74 -7.53 1.52
C ILE A 24 1.13 -6.47 0.50
N PRO A 25 0.59 -5.24 0.57
CA PRO A 25 1.07 -4.15 -0.26
C PRO A 25 2.54 -3.83 0.06
N LEU A 26 3.35 -3.64 -0.98
CA LEU A 26 4.77 -3.30 -0.85
C LEU A 26 5.08 -2.00 -1.59
N PHE A 27 5.64 -1.02 -0.88
CA PHE A 27 6.12 0.22 -1.49
C PHE A 27 7.23 -0.05 -2.51
N THR A 28 7.14 0.57 -3.68
CA THR A 28 8.09 0.36 -4.78
C THR A 28 9.36 1.21 -4.65
N GLU A 29 9.29 2.35 -3.95
CA GLU A 29 10.41 3.28 -3.79
C GLU A 29 10.47 3.85 -2.36
N ARG A 30 11.69 4.21 -1.93
CA ARG A 30 11.93 5.00 -0.71
C ARG A 30 12.36 6.38 -1.14
N GLU A 31 11.45 7.34 -1.06
CA GLU A 31 11.72 8.70 -1.51
C GLU A 31 12.16 9.58 -0.34
N GLN A 32 13.29 10.25 -0.52
CA GLN A 32 13.64 11.46 0.22
C GLN A 32 13.37 12.62 -0.73
N GLU A 33 12.40 13.45 -0.40
CA GLU A 33 11.95 14.53 -1.28
C GLU A 33 12.25 15.89 -0.68
N THR A 34 12.43 16.86 -1.56
CA THR A 34 12.68 18.25 -1.16
C THR A 34 11.44 19.09 -1.47
N VAL A 35 10.91 19.77 -0.46
CA VAL A 35 9.74 20.65 -0.60
C VAL A 35 10.20 22.09 -0.53
N LEU A 36 9.74 22.95 -1.45
CA LEU A 36 10.02 24.38 -1.37
C LEU A 36 9.22 24.99 -0.21
N GLU A 37 9.86 25.84 0.59
CA GLU A 37 9.16 26.61 1.63
C GLU A 37 8.29 27.71 1.03
N GLY A 38 7.30 28.20 1.79
CA GLY A 38 6.43 29.29 1.34
C GLY A 38 5.39 28.91 0.26
N GLU A 39 5.36 27.66 -0.18
CA GLU A 39 4.33 27.15 -1.09
C GLU A 39 2.94 27.19 -0.44
N PRO A 40 1.87 27.45 -1.22
CA PRO A 40 0.51 27.49 -0.70
C PRO A 40 0.04 26.12 -0.18
N ILE A 41 -1.02 26.15 0.62
CA ILE A 41 -1.74 24.94 1.06
C ILE A 41 -2.31 24.23 -0.18
N GLY A 42 -2.20 22.90 -0.22
CA GLY A 42 -2.65 22.05 -1.32
C GLY A 42 -1.62 21.87 -2.43
N THR A 43 -0.37 22.33 -2.25
CA THR A 43 0.72 22.05 -3.19
C THR A 43 1.09 20.56 -3.12
N LYS A 44 1.18 19.91 -4.30
CA LYS A 44 1.65 18.53 -4.41
C LYS A 44 3.14 18.46 -4.03
N VAL A 45 3.46 17.61 -3.07
CA VAL A 45 4.81 17.37 -2.57
C VAL A 45 5.46 16.23 -3.33
N THR A 46 4.85 15.04 -3.24
CA THR A 46 5.32 13.83 -3.93
C THR A 46 4.16 12.85 -4.10
N GLN A 47 4.44 11.65 -4.58
CA GLN A 47 3.51 10.55 -4.68
C GLN A 47 4.20 9.24 -4.31
N VAL A 48 3.69 8.57 -3.28
CA VAL A 48 4.14 7.22 -2.95
C VAL A 48 3.38 6.19 -3.77
N ASN A 49 4.02 5.06 -4.04
CA ASN A 49 3.41 3.94 -4.75
C ASN A 49 3.71 2.62 -4.04
N ALA A 50 2.69 1.78 -3.91
CA ALA A 50 2.78 0.42 -3.41
C ALA A 50 2.00 -0.54 -4.30
N ILE A 51 2.49 -1.79 -4.37
CA ILE A 51 1.93 -2.86 -5.19
C ILE A 51 1.57 -4.03 -4.28
N ASP A 52 0.33 -4.48 -4.38
CA ASP A 52 -0.10 -5.77 -3.87
C ASP A 52 -0.06 -6.83 -4.99
N LYS A 53 0.35 -8.05 -4.66
CA LYS A 53 0.57 -9.14 -5.62
C LYS A 53 -0.60 -10.10 -5.74
N ASP A 54 -1.67 -9.91 -4.98
CA ASP A 54 -2.88 -10.71 -5.13
C ASP A 54 -3.46 -10.58 -6.55
N GLY A 55 -4.11 -11.64 -7.00
CA GLY A 55 -4.51 -11.78 -8.40
C GLY A 55 -5.74 -10.95 -8.79
N THR A 56 -6.59 -10.60 -7.81
CA THR A 56 -7.93 -10.08 -8.09
C THR A 56 -8.35 -8.92 -7.19
N PHE A 57 -9.25 -8.08 -7.69
CA PHE A 57 -9.93 -7.07 -6.88
C PHE A 57 -10.94 -7.74 -5.94
N PRO A 58 -11.06 -7.32 -4.66
CA PRO A 58 -10.36 -6.20 -4.02
C PRO A 58 -9.05 -6.55 -3.29
N ASN A 59 -8.59 -7.80 -3.33
CA ASN A 59 -7.37 -8.26 -2.65
C ASN A 59 -6.14 -7.46 -3.09
N ASN A 60 -6.07 -7.07 -4.36
CA ASN A 60 -4.94 -6.32 -4.90
C ASN A 60 -5.09 -4.78 -4.90
N GLN A 61 -6.20 -4.26 -4.36
CA GLN A 61 -6.48 -2.83 -4.40
C GLN A 61 -5.81 -2.12 -3.23
N VAL A 62 -4.83 -1.27 -3.52
CA VAL A 62 -4.06 -0.54 -2.50
C VAL A 62 -4.71 0.80 -2.14
N TYR A 63 -4.66 1.12 -0.84
CA TYR A 63 -5.03 2.41 -0.25
C TYR A 63 -3.92 2.94 0.67
N TYR A 64 -3.77 4.26 0.72
CA TYR A 64 -2.68 4.93 1.44
C TYR A 64 -3.17 5.76 2.63
N TYR A 65 -2.42 5.72 3.72
CA TYR A 65 -2.75 6.42 4.98
C TYR A 65 -1.49 6.99 5.62
N ILE A 66 -1.56 8.24 6.09
CA ILE A 66 -0.55 8.77 7.02
C ILE A 66 -0.84 8.21 8.41
N VAL A 67 0.13 7.53 9.03
CA VAL A 67 -0.09 6.83 10.30
C VAL A 67 0.29 7.66 11.52
N ASP A 68 -0.41 7.46 12.63
CA ASP A 68 -0.02 8.06 13.90
C ASP A 68 1.07 7.22 14.57
N SER A 69 2.28 7.77 14.65
CA SER A 69 3.41 7.12 15.30
C SER A 69 4.32 8.14 15.98
N PRO A 70 5.09 7.75 17.01
CA PRO A 70 6.07 8.64 17.65
C PRO A 70 7.17 9.15 16.71
N ARG A 71 7.33 8.54 15.53
CA ARG A 71 8.31 8.92 14.51
C ARG A 71 7.70 9.79 13.40
N ASN A 72 6.38 9.91 13.34
CA ASN A 72 5.70 10.71 12.34
C ASN A 72 5.48 12.15 12.85
N GLU A 73 6.39 13.02 12.45
CA GLU A 73 6.35 14.46 12.76
C GLU A 73 5.46 15.21 11.76
N GLY A 74 5.20 14.64 10.58
CA GLY A 74 4.49 15.27 9.48
C GLY A 74 2.96 15.12 9.49
N LYS A 75 2.38 14.29 10.37
CA LYS A 75 0.94 13.90 10.27
C LYS A 75 -0.03 15.08 10.24
N ASP A 76 0.29 16.14 10.97
CA ASP A 76 -0.59 17.30 11.08
C ASP A 76 -0.37 18.31 9.94
N PHE A 77 0.76 18.19 9.23
CA PHE A 77 1.26 19.14 8.22
C PHE A 77 1.04 18.69 6.77
N PHE A 78 0.80 17.39 6.56
CA PHE A 78 0.57 16.80 5.24
C PHE A 78 -0.73 16.01 5.18
N GLU A 79 -1.32 15.92 3.99
CA GLU A 79 -2.41 15.02 3.68
C GLU A 79 -2.02 14.11 2.52
N ILE A 80 -2.69 12.96 2.40
CA ILE A 80 -2.47 11.99 1.33
C ILE A 80 -3.79 11.63 0.66
N ASN A 81 -3.78 11.55 -0.67
CA ASN A 81 -4.89 10.98 -1.42
C ASN A 81 -4.89 9.46 -1.25
N LEU A 82 -5.99 8.90 -0.73
CA LEU A 82 -6.04 7.49 -0.36
C LEU A 82 -5.88 6.53 -1.55
N GLN A 83 -6.16 6.95 -2.79
CA GLN A 83 -6.12 6.09 -3.99
C GLN A 83 -4.85 6.31 -4.80
N SER A 84 -4.45 7.57 -5.00
CA SER A 84 -3.29 7.88 -5.83
C SER A 84 -1.96 7.85 -5.06
N GLY A 85 -1.98 7.96 -3.73
CA GLY A 85 -0.77 8.08 -2.92
C GLY A 85 -0.11 9.46 -3.02
N GLU A 86 -0.75 10.43 -3.67
CA GLU A 86 -0.25 11.80 -3.77
C GLU A 86 -0.32 12.51 -2.41
N ILE A 87 0.78 13.15 -2.02
CA ILE A 87 0.94 13.86 -0.76
C ILE A 87 0.88 15.36 -1.02
N PHE A 88 0.12 16.09 -0.21
CA PHE A 88 -0.10 17.52 -0.33
C PHE A 88 0.18 18.26 0.97
N THR A 89 0.54 19.55 0.86
CA THR A 89 0.73 20.45 2.01
C THR A 89 -0.61 20.82 2.67
N LYS A 90 -0.69 20.75 4.00
CA LYS A 90 -1.85 21.29 4.78
C LYS A 90 -1.59 22.67 5.35
N VAL A 91 -0.32 23.09 5.35
CA VAL A 91 0.14 24.38 5.86
C VAL A 91 1.11 25.02 4.90
N VAL A 92 1.35 26.32 5.08
CA VAL A 92 2.51 26.99 4.49
C VAL A 92 3.72 26.72 5.39
N PHE A 93 4.74 26.07 4.84
CA PHE A 93 5.95 25.74 5.57
C PHE A 93 6.89 26.93 5.70
N ASP A 94 7.60 26.93 6.83
CA ASP A 94 8.55 27.95 7.25
C ASP A 94 9.75 27.21 7.83
N ARG A 95 10.89 27.29 7.13
CA ARG A 95 12.09 26.52 7.46
C ARG A 95 12.65 26.88 8.82
N GLU A 96 12.55 28.14 9.24
CA GLU A 96 13.07 28.60 10.53
C GLU A 96 12.38 27.92 11.72
N LYS A 97 11.16 27.40 11.54
CA LYS A 97 10.44 26.64 12.57
C LYS A 97 10.89 25.17 12.63
N GLN A 98 10.98 24.52 11.48
CA GLN A 98 11.37 23.12 11.36
C GLN A 98 11.80 22.81 9.92
N GLY A 99 13.06 22.43 9.74
CA GLY A 99 13.65 22.22 8.41
C GLY A 99 13.43 20.83 7.79
N ALA A 100 12.90 19.88 8.56
CA ALA A 100 12.58 18.54 8.06
C ALA A 100 11.44 17.90 8.84
N TYR A 101 10.65 17.08 8.16
CA TYR A 101 9.58 16.28 8.78
C TYR A 101 9.75 14.83 8.35
N ALA A 102 9.72 13.92 9.32
CA ALA A 102 9.53 12.51 9.06
C ALA A 102 8.04 12.22 8.86
N LEU A 103 7.66 11.68 7.69
CA LEU A 103 6.29 11.26 7.39
C LEU A 103 6.26 9.74 7.24
N GLU A 104 5.42 9.08 8.04
CA GLU A 104 5.18 7.64 7.90
C GLU A 104 3.85 7.39 7.17
N VAL A 105 3.92 6.64 6.08
CA VAL A 105 2.77 6.27 5.26
C VAL A 105 2.63 4.77 5.22
N GLU A 106 1.43 4.27 5.49
CA GLU A 106 1.05 2.87 5.41
C GLU A 106 0.22 2.62 4.14
N ALA A 107 0.46 1.47 3.51
CA ALA A 107 -0.35 0.95 2.42
C ALA A 107 -1.17 -0.25 2.91
N ARG A 108 -2.47 -0.26 2.63
CA ARG A 108 -3.40 -1.36 2.99
C ARG A 108 -4.18 -1.81 1.77
N ASP A 109 -4.50 -3.09 1.70
CA ASP A 109 -5.41 -3.58 0.67
C ASP A 109 -6.89 -3.29 1.02
N GLY A 110 -7.81 -3.73 0.15
CA GLY A 110 -9.25 -3.52 0.30
C GLY A 110 -10.05 -4.69 0.88
N ALA A 111 -9.43 -5.83 1.22
CA ALA A 111 -10.13 -7.09 1.51
C ALA A 111 -9.74 -7.68 2.88
N PRO A 112 -10.58 -8.48 3.55
CA PRO A 112 -10.15 -9.19 4.76
C PRO A 112 -8.99 -10.15 4.47
N SER A 113 -7.90 -10.06 5.24
CA SER A 113 -6.73 -10.92 5.08
C SER A 113 -7.08 -12.39 5.32
N ALA A 114 -6.64 -13.24 4.41
CA ALA A 114 -6.70 -14.70 4.51
C ALA A 114 -5.63 -15.28 5.45
N ARG A 115 -4.70 -14.45 5.95
CA ARG A 115 -3.63 -14.90 6.87
C ARG A 115 -4.22 -15.27 8.25
N PRO A 116 -3.71 -16.33 8.91
CA PRO A 116 -4.17 -16.71 10.25
C PRO A 116 -4.00 -15.58 11.26
N ASN A 117 -4.98 -15.42 12.17
CA ASN A 117 -4.99 -14.42 13.24
C ASN A 117 -5.02 -12.94 12.77
N SER A 118 -5.45 -12.68 11.52
CA SER A 118 -5.63 -11.32 10.98
C SER A 118 -6.80 -10.54 11.61
N ASN A 119 -7.69 -11.22 12.34
CA ASN A 119 -8.96 -10.66 12.81
C ASN A 119 -9.78 -10.00 11.70
N GLN A 120 -9.71 -10.53 10.47
CA GLN A 120 -10.37 -9.98 9.27
C GLN A 120 -9.91 -8.56 8.89
N GLN A 121 -8.76 -8.10 9.40
CA GLN A 121 -8.16 -6.85 8.95
C GLN A 121 -7.56 -7.00 7.55
N PRO A 122 -7.56 -5.93 6.73
CA PRO A 122 -6.80 -5.86 5.49
C PRO A 122 -5.32 -6.16 5.66
N ASN A 123 -4.66 -6.71 4.64
CA ASN A 123 -3.21 -6.81 4.68
C ASN A 123 -2.61 -5.40 4.60
N SER A 124 -1.64 -5.16 5.47
CA SER A 124 -0.94 -3.88 5.58
C SER A 124 0.54 -4.06 5.29
N GLY A 125 1.08 -3.23 4.41
CA GLY A 125 2.51 -3.07 4.19
C GLY A 125 3.16 -2.22 5.26
N ASN A 126 4.41 -2.56 5.65
CA ASN A 126 5.19 -1.73 6.56
C ASN A 126 5.32 -0.31 5.99
N GLY A 127 5.15 0.68 6.88
CA GLY A 127 5.16 2.08 6.47
C GLY A 127 6.50 2.52 5.86
N THR A 128 6.45 3.26 4.77
CA THR A 128 7.65 3.93 4.25
C THR A 128 7.84 5.24 5.00
N SER A 129 9.09 5.57 5.34
CA SER A 129 9.45 6.88 5.88
C SER A 129 9.83 7.78 4.70
N THR A 130 8.96 8.71 4.34
CA THR A 130 9.32 9.79 3.42
C THR A 130 9.94 10.91 4.25
N PHE A 131 11.19 11.27 3.93
CA PHE A 131 11.87 12.40 4.54
C PHE A 131 11.64 13.61 3.65
N LEU A 132 10.95 14.62 4.20
CA LEU A 132 10.69 15.87 3.50
C LEU A 132 11.60 16.94 4.08
N ALA A 133 12.57 17.40 3.28
CA ALA A 133 13.49 18.47 3.65
C ALA A 133 13.14 19.75 2.87
N PHE A 134 13.31 20.92 3.50
CA PHE A 134 13.16 22.22 2.83
C PHE A 134 14.56 22.78 2.49
N PRO A 135 14.82 23.30 1.28
CA PRO A 135 16.14 23.80 0.88
C PRO A 135 16.58 25.05 1.65
#